data_AF-A0A8D5ZHA7-F1
#
_entry.id   AF-A0A8D5ZHA7-F1
#
_cell.length_a   1.000
_cell.length_b   1.000
_cell.length_c   1.000
_cell.angle_alpha   90.00
_cell.angle_beta   90.00
_cell.angle_gamma   90.00
#
_symmetry.space_group_name_H-M   'P 1'
#
loop_
_entity.id
_entity.type
_entity.pdbx_description
1 polymer ?
#
loop_
_entity_poly.entity_id
_entity_poly.type
_entity_poly.pdbx_seq_one_letter_code
_entity_poly.pdbx_strand_id
1 'polypeptide(L)' 'MNITKLAKLSGIRYSIVKKEVEELSNKGYVEIDVLGKVIVVRVNYTSEKIIILKNLLDLLDEI' A
#
# COMPACT_ATOMS: atom_id res chain seq x y z
N MET A 1 -6.60 0.86 -3.94
CA MET A 1 -6.19 2.08 -4.68
C MET A 1 -5.41 1.70 -5.93
N ASN A 2 -5.66 2.35 -7.08
CA ASN A 2 -4.92 2.09 -8.31
C ASN A 2 -3.44 2.51 -8.17
N ILE A 3 -2.50 1.69 -8.62
CA ILE A 3 -1.05 1.95 -8.50
C ILE A 3 -0.58 3.23 -9.23
N THR A 4 -1.21 3.57 -10.36
CA THR A 4 -0.96 4.84 -11.08
C THR A 4 -1.41 6.04 -10.26
N LYS A 5 -2.52 5.91 -9.51
CA LYS A 5 -2.97 6.96 -8.58
C LYS A 5 -2.01 7.07 -7.39
N LEU A 6 -1.51 5.93 -6.89
CA LEU A 6 -0.51 5.89 -5.83
C LEU A 6 0.76 6.66 -6.23
N ALA A 7 1.28 6.40 -7.42
CA ALA A 7 2.46 7.09 -7.95
C ALA A 7 2.26 8.60 -8.12
N LYS A 8 1.07 9.03 -8.55
CA LYS A 8 0.75 10.46 -8.63
C LYS A 8 0.70 11.13 -7.27
N LEU A 9 0.08 10.50 -6.27
CA LEU A 9 -0.08 11.07 -4.93
C LEU A 9 1.24 11.11 -4.15
N SER A 10 2.12 10.12 -4.35
CA SER A 10 3.42 10.09 -3.67
C SER A 10 4.48 10.95 -4.34
N GLY A 11 4.26 11.40 -5.59
CA GLY A 11 5.29 12.07 -6.38
C GLY A 11 6.45 11.16 -6.80
N ILE A 12 6.32 9.84 -6.59
CA ILE A 12 7.36 8.85 -6.89
C ILE A 12 7.13 8.28 -8.30
N ARG A 13 8.24 8.00 -9.01
CA ARG A 13 8.19 7.35 -10.33
C ARG A 13 7.45 6.02 -10.26
N TYR A 14 6.58 5.77 -11.24
CA TYR A 14 5.75 4.55 -11.32
C TYR A 14 6.56 3.26 -11.16
N SER A 15 7.73 3.16 -11.81
CA SER A 15 8.58 1.96 -11.73
C SER A 15 9.09 1.69 -10.31
N ILE A 16 9.40 2.74 -9.55
CA ILE A 16 9.81 2.64 -8.15
C ILE A 16 8.61 2.22 -7.32
N VAL A 17 7.47 2.90 -7.46
CA VAL A 17 6.24 2.52 -6.74
C VAL A 17 5.87 1.07 -6.98
N LYS A 18 5.95 0.60 -8.22
CA LYS A 18 5.70 -0.80 -8.58
C LYS A 18 6.61 -1.74 -7.81
N LYS A 19 7.93 -1.50 -7.83
CA LYS A 19 8.91 -2.30 -7.10
C LYS A 19 8.63 -2.32 -5.60
N GLU A 20 8.40 -1.16 -4.99
CA GLU A 20 8.15 -1.05 -3.55
C GLU A 20 6.85 -1.73 -3.15
N VAL A 21 5.79 -1.58 -3.94
CA VAL A 21 4.50 -2.26 -3.70
C VAL A 21 4.63 -3.79 -3.82
N GLU A 22 5.38 -4.29 -4.80
CA GLU A 22 5.69 -5.72 -4.92
C GLU A 22 6.47 -6.22 -3.70
N GLU A 23 7.42 -5.45 -3.20
CA GLU A 23 8.17 -5.80 -1.98
C GLU A 23 7.27 -5.84 -0.74
N LEU A 24 6.39 -4.85 -0.56
CA LEU A 24 5.40 -4.82 0.51
C LEU A 24 4.42 -6.00 0.41
N SER A 25 4.05 -6.39 -0.81
CA SER A 25 3.16 -7.52 -1.05
C SER A 25 3.83 -8.84 -0.69
N ASN A 26 5.10 -9.02 -1.06
CA ASN A 26 5.89 -10.20 -0.69
C ASN A 26 6.05 -10.34 0.83
N LYS A 27 6.04 -9.21 1.55
CA LYS A 27 6.06 -9.15 3.02
C LYS A 27 4.68 -9.33 3.67
N GLY A 28 3.62 -9.43 2.87
CA GLY A 28 2.23 -9.60 3.34
C GLY A 28 1.60 -8.33 3.92
N TYR A 29 2.17 -7.15 3.65
CA TYR A 29 1.67 -5.86 4.15
C TYR A 29 0.58 -5.25 3.27
N VAL A 30 0.63 -5.57 1.97
CA VAL A 30 -0.38 -5.15 0.99
C VAL A 30 -0.78 -6.34 0.12
N GLU A 31 -1.96 -6.26 -0.44
CA GLU A 31 -2.50 -7.17 -1.45
C GLU A 31 -2.52 -6.46 -2.80
N ILE A 32 -2.20 -7.19 -3.86
CA ILE A 32 -2.20 -6.69 -5.24
C ILE A 32 -3.23 -7.49 -6.05
N ASP A 33 -4.22 -6.80 -6.59
CA ASP A 33 -5.18 -7.37 -7.54
C ASP A 33 -4.95 -6.83 -8.94
N VAL A 34 -4.98 -7.73 -9.93
CA VAL A 34 -4.88 -7.37 -11.34
C VAL A 34 -6.26 -7.49 -11.98
N LEU A 35 -6.89 -6.35 -12.25
CA LEU A 35 -8.19 -6.25 -12.90
C LEU A 35 -7.99 -5.82 -14.36
N GLY A 36 -7.78 -6.80 -15.23
CA GLY A 36 -7.43 -6.58 -16.64
C GLY A 36 -6.09 -5.86 -16.77
N LYS A 37 -6.10 -4.59 -17.19
CA LYS A 37 -4.89 -3.74 -17.30
C LYS A 37 -4.60 -2.91 -16.05
N VAL A 38 -5.48 -2.94 -15.05
CA VAL A 38 -5.38 -2.09 -13.86
C VAL A 38 -4.82 -2.90 -12.69
N ILE A 39 -3.80 -2.36 -12.04
CA ILE A 39 -3.25 -2.90 -10.80
C ILE A 39 -3.84 -2.12 -9.63
N VAL A 40 -4.54 -2.83 -8.74
CA VAL A 40 -5.13 -2.30 -7.51
C VAL A 40 -4.33 -2.80 -6.32
N VAL A 41 -3.91 -1.87 -5.46
CA VAL A 41 -3.17 -2.14 -4.23
C VAL A 41 -4.10 -1.92 -3.04
N ARG A 42 -4.17 -2.88 -2.11
CA ARG A 42 -4.96 -2.81 -0.88
C ARG A 42 -4.05 -3.07 0.32
N VAL A 43 -4.29 -2.39 1.43
CA VAL A 43 -3.57 -2.69 2.68
C VAL A 43 -4.11 -4.00 3.23
N ASN A 44 -3.22 -4.89 3.68
CA ASN A 44 -3.62 -6.15 4.29
C ASN A 44 -3.99 -5.93 5.77
N TYR A 45 -5.27 -5.64 6.03
CA TYR A 45 -5.78 -5.44 7.38
C TYR A 45 -5.94 -6.73 8.21
N THR A 46 -5.62 -7.90 7.64
CA THR A 46 -5.55 -9.16 8.41
C THR A 46 -4.19 -9.35 9.08
N SER A 47 -3.17 -8.59 8.66
CA SER A 47 -1.83 -8.64 9.26
C SER A 47 -1.80 -7.90 10.60
N GLU A 48 -1.46 -8.60 11.68
CA GLU A 48 -1.32 -8.01 13.02
C GLU A 48 -0.37 -6.80 13.02
N LYS A 49 0.73 -6.88 12.27
CA LYS A 49 1.70 -5.78 12.14
C LYS A 49 1.08 -4.52 11.55
N ILE A 50 0.19 -4.67 10.57
CA ILE A 50 -0.49 -3.56 9.91
C ILE A 50 -1.57 -2.97 10.82
N ILE A 51 -2.26 -3.79 11.60
CA ILE A 51 -3.21 -3.34 12.61
C ILE A 51 -2.49 -2.46 13.64
N ILE A 52 -1.35 -2.92 14.16
CA ILE A 52 -0.54 -2.15 15.12
C ILE A 52 -0.11 -0.82 14.50
N LEU A 53 0.41 -0.84 13.26
CA LEU A 53 0.86 0.37 12.57
C LEU A 53 -0.29 1.38 12.39
N LYS A 54 -1.47 0.90 12.00
CA LYS A 54 -2.66 1.75 11.85
C LYS A 54 -3.03 2.40 13.17
N ASN A 55 -3.12 1.63 14.25
CA ASN A 55 -3.46 2.16 15.58
C ASN A 55 -2.46 3.23 16.05
N LEU A 56 -1.17 3.04 15.74
CA LEU A 56 -0.14 4.03 16.07
C LEU A 56 -0.31 5.32 15.25
N LEU A 57 -0.62 5.22 13.96
CA LEU A 57 -0.88 6.39 13.12
C LEU A 57 -2.15 7.13 13.57
N ASP A 58 -3.22 6.38 13.85
CA ASP A 58 -4.48 6.95 14.34
C ASP A 58 -4.24 7.73 15.66
N LEU A 59 -3.40 7.22 16.56
CA LEU A 59 -3.04 7.91 17.81
C LEU A 59 -2.18 9.17 17.58
N LEU A 60 -1.35 9.20 16.54
CA LEU A 60 -0.56 10.39 16.20
C LEU A 60 -1.41 11.51 15.58
N ASP A 61 -2.47 11.16 14.85
CA ASP A 61 -3.40 12.13 14.24
C ASP A 61 -4.31 12.82 15.28
N GLU A 62 -4.39 12.28 16.51
CA GLU A 62 -5.12 12.88 17.65
C GLU A 62 -4.31 13.95 18.42
N ILE A 63 -3.03 14.16 18.07
CA ILE A 63 -2.10 15.13 18.71
C ILE A 63 -2.04 16.42 17.89
#